data_AF-A0A254S158-F1
#
_entry.id   AF-A0A254S158-F1
#
_cell.length_a   1.000
_cell.length_b   1.000
_cell.length_c   1.000
_cell.angle_alpha   90.00
_cell.angle_beta   90.00
_cell.angle_gamma   90.00
#
_symmetry.space_group_name_H-M   'P 1'
#
loop_
_entity.id
_entity.type
_entity.pdbx_description
1 polymer ?
#
loop_
_entity_poly.entity_id
_entity_poly.type
_entity_poly.pdbx_seq_one_letter_code
_entity_poly.pdbx_strand_id
1 'polypeptide(L)'
;MRSNHLLCSFVFVAILILCGCSGFTSDPPMAGSTDDSGVNLQKEFAMARTYAQGSYEVKESSETTKTGVISISLVQESGCVKQGETYQWVDDLNRVTQFAGGLFRYSFAGDTLTLTALNEEPDYYGNVTVLKFVGGELGKLQGIWLQLSRSAYTVYWNFGEGSIEIRVLEKENFNYMQSLFMWMFFEGLEDSSMDIYADLIYDERAVDPGRYGVAILKQDHRSETFTYKNVTYEVKIDSVHSFDDYLSLTLSNGAAKCHLEYFSTLNVTPAVCKAENADGLHYSDATPDVMTRYSWGNEKEFGECVNQLIAAGESATTESSSSKFAKEFSAAHDFMPVYYSAESSGTNAGTLVWDFGLEGRCLKEGEGVKWVDGWYSNRQDTAQYNFSGDTLFIHDILGSTDVLIGGTSGQLDGVWKMVGDSYVNVYVKFEKEKITFAYDMNPDYDYMNSEFFARLHSLLASGSGSLTFEEEFYEPEDELENGVTIVNHTNTSETVTINGKTYEITLNHAHMLWQDVSVTVKFGDMVCSGRKAQIEQISQEQCSVENMVYLDDNGLVSMAYIIDEEKSFSQCLEQMVSR
;
A
#
# COMPACT_ATOMS: atom_id res chain seq x y z
N MET A 1 -15.89 23.59 87.95
CA MET A 1 -16.57 22.74 88.95
C MET A 1 -17.34 21.68 88.20
N ARG A 2 -17.06 20.39 88.49
CA ARG A 2 -17.95 19.20 88.45
C ARG A 2 -18.85 19.01 87.20
N SER A 3 -18.97 17.85 86.58
CA SER A 3 -18.44 16.49 86.77
C SER A 3 -19.01 15.63 85.63
N ASN A 4 -18.23 14.65 85.16
CA ASN A 4 -18.59 13.27 84.80
C ASN A 4 -19.82 13.01 83.89
N HIS A 5 -19.62 12.51 82.66
CA HIS A 5 -19.38 11.10 82.25
C HIS A 5 -20.61 10.19 82.31
N LEU A 6 -21.02 9.67 81.15
CA LEU A 6 -21.37 8.26 80.82
C LEU A 6 -21.87 8.25 79.35
N LEU A 7 -21.08 7.87 78.32
CA LEU A 7 -20.71 6.51 77.85
C LEU A 7 -21.91 5.55 77.69
N CYS A 8 -22.34 5.30 76.45
CA CYS A 8 -22.27 3.97 75.81
C CYS A 8 -22.73 3.98 74.33
N SER A 9 -21.99 3.21 73.53
CA SER A 9 -21.97 2.92 72.08
C SER A 9 -23.34 2.82 71.38
N PHE A 10 -23.50 3.09 70.06
CA PHE A 10 -23.00 2.29 68.93
C PHE A 10 -23.48 2.91 67.59
N VAL A 11 -22.69 2.70 66.53
CA VAL A 11 -22.96 2.87 65.08
C VAL A 11 -23.06 4.30 64.52
N PHE A 12 -21.95 4.74 63.94
CA PHE A 12 -21.89 5.85 62.97
C PHE A 12 -22.42 5.36 61.61
N VAL A 13 -23.59 5.86 61.19
CA VAL A 13 -23.96 5.99 59.78
C VAL A 13 -23.97 7.48 59.49
N ALA A 14 -22.91 7.96 58.83
CA ALA A 14 -22.86 9.31 58.30
C ALA A 14 -22.94 9.22 56.78
N ILE A 15 -24.11 9.60 56.28
CA ILE A 15 -24.34 10.01 54.89
C ILE A 15 -23.45 11.22 54.64
N LEU A 16 -22.50 11.11 53.71
CA LEU A 16 -21.77 12.24 53.15
C LEU A 16 -21.99 12.24 51.63
N ILE A 17 -22.80 13.20 51.22
CA ILE A 17 -22.92 13.70 49.87
C ILE A 17 -21.56 14.29 49.50
N LEU A 18 -20.85 13.67 48.56
CA LEU A 18 -19.65 14.22 47.95
C LEU A 18 -20.02 14.85 46.60
N CYS A 19 -19.90 16.17 46.55
CA CYS A 19 -19.80 16.93 45.32
C CYS A 19 -18.60 16.44 44.51
N GLY A 20 -18.82 16.24 43.22
CA GLY A 20 -17.85 15.70 42.27
C GLY A 20 -16.65 16.60 42.06
N CYS A 21 -15.47 16.00 42.20
CA CYS A 21 -14.29 16.33 41.44
C CYS A 21 -13.97 15.07 40.61
N SER A 22 -14.30 15.08 39.33
CA SER A 22 -13.90 14.04 38.37
C SER A 22 -12.42 14.25 38.04
N GLY A 23 -11.56 13.70 38.88
CA GLY A 23 -10.14 13.50 38.58
C GLY A 23 -9.91 12.03 38.27
N PHE A 24 -9.26 11.77 37.14
CA PHE A 24 -8.73 10.47 36.73
C PHE A 24 -8.11 9.71 37.90
N THR A 25 -8.56 8.48 38.16
CA THR A 25 -7.78 7.51 38.94
C THR A 25 -7.67 6.22 38.14
N SER A 26 -6.43 5.91 37.77
CA SER A 26 -5.96 4.61 37.30
C SER A 26 -6.24 3.55 38.37
N ASP A 27 -7.12 2.60 38.08
CA ASP A 27 -7.26 1.42 38.93
C ASP A 27 -6.13 0.41 38.62
N PRO A 28 -5.50 -0.22 39.64
CA PRO A 28 -4.43 -1.19 39.43
C PRO A 28 -5.01 -2.54 38.98
N PRO A 29 -4.26 -3.34 38.19
CA PRO A 29 -4.77 -4.61 37.68
C PRO A 29 -4.96 -5.61 38.82
N MET A 30 -6.21 -6.07 39.01
CA MET A 30 -6.49 -7.23 39.86
C MET A 30 -5.97 -8.50 39.19
N ALA A 31 -4.99 -9.15 39.82
CA ALA A 31 -4.59 -10.51 39.48
C ALA A 31 -5.77 -11.47 39.73
N GLY A 32 -6.24 -12.11 38.66
CA GLY A 32 -7.27 -13.15 38.68
C GLY A 32 -6.79 -14.36 37.89
N SER A 33 -6.91 -15.53 38.53
CA SER A 33 -6.43 -16.86 38.18
C SER A 33 -6.62 -17.29 36.72
N THR A 34 -5.57 -17.92 36.19
CA THR A 34 -5.51 -18.69 34.94
C THR A 34 -6.35 -19.96 35.03
N ASP A 35 -7.36 -20.09 34.17
CA ASP A 35 -7.78 -21.35 33.58
C ASP A 35 -8.56 -21.09 32.27
N ASP A 36 -8.36 -22.00 31.32
CA ASP A 36 -8.87 -22.13 29.95
C ASP A 36 -8.24 -21.32 28.80
N SER A 37 -7.65 -22.11 27.88
CA SER A 37 -7.00 -21.79 26.62
C SER A 37 -7.98 -21.37 25.51
N GLY A 38 -8.89 -20.44 25.80
CA GLY A 38 -9.78 -19.81 24.84
C GLY A 38 -9.78 -18.30 25.04
N VAL A 39 -9.69 -17.54 23.95
CA VAL A 39 -9.83 -16.08 23.98
C VAL A 39 -11.12 -15.72 24.72
N ASN A 40 -11.04 -15.13 25.91
CA ASN A 40 -12.22 -14.70 26.65
C ASN A 40 -12.64 -13.32 26.12
N LEU A 41 -13.33 -13.34 24.98
CA LEU A 41 -13.80 -12.14 24.27
C LEU A 41 -14.60 -11.20 25.17
N GLN A 42 -15.35 -11.74 26.14
CA GLN A 42 -16.09 -10.92 27.09
C GLN A 42 -15.17 -10.11 28.01
N LYS A 43 -14.08 -10.72 28.49
CA LYS A 43 -13.08 -10.06 29.33
C LYS A 43 -12.30 -9.02 28.52
N GLU A 44 -11.88 -9.36 27.31
CA GLU A 44 -11.15 -8.43 26.44
C GLU A 44 -12.02 -7.26 26.00
N PHE A 45 -13.27 -7.49 25.60
CA PHE A 45 -14.23 -6.42 25.30
C PHE A 45 -14.46 -5.49 26.51
N ALA A 46 -14.49 -6.04 27.73
CA ALA A 46 -14.63 -5.23 28.94
C ALA A 46 -13.39 -4.37 29.25
N MET A 47 -12.20 -4.81 28.84
CA MET A 47 -10.95 -4.05 28.96
C MET A 47 -10.77 -3.05 27.80
N ALA A 48 -11.38 -3.33 26.64
CA ALA A 48 -11.36 -2.48 25.46
C ALA A 48 -12.13 -1.16 25.68
N ARG A 49 -11.66 -0.09 25.05
CA ARG A 49 -12.26 1.24 25.13
C ARG A 49 -13.37 1.38 24.10
N THR A 50 -14.46 2.06 24.46
CA THR A 50 -15.53 2.41 23.52
C THR A 50 -15.00 3.37 22.46
N TYR A 51 -15.10 2.97 21.20
CA TYR A 51 -14.72 3.75 20.02
C TYR A 51 -15.95 4.43 19.41
N ALA A 52 -17.03 3.69 19.19
CA ALA A 52 -18.26 4.22 18.61
C ALA A 52 -19.49 3.45 19.12
N GLN A 53 -20.64 4.12 19.11
CA GLN A 53 -21.93 3.53 19.44
C GLN A 53 -22.96 3.90 18.38
N GLY A 54 -24.00 3.08 18.27
CA GLY A 54 -25.07 3.34 17.31
C GLY A 54 -26.18 2.31 17.32
N SER A 55 -26.83 2.19 16.17
CA SER A 55 -27.91 1.25 15.89
C SER A 55 -27.66 0.48 14.62
N TYR A 56 -28.29 -0.69 14.50
CA TYR A 56 -28.31 -1.41 13.24
C TYR A 56 -29.72 -1.91 12.92
N GLU A 57 -30.01 -2.03 11.64
CA GLU A 57 -31.27 -2.57 11.12
C GLU A 57 -30.97 -3.69 10.12
N VAL A 58 -31.59 -4.86 10.32
CA VAL A 58 -31.58 -5.94 9.34
C VAL A 58 -32.69 -5.67 8.34
N LYS A 59 -32.33 -5.26 7.13
CA LYS A 59 -33.28 -4.91 6.06
C LYS A 59 -33.83 -6.13 5.34
N GLU A 60 -33.02 -7.16 5.18
CA GLU A 60 -33.39 -8.41 4.54
C GLU A 60 -32.72 -9.57 5.28
N SER A 61 -33.44 -10.67 5.50
CA SER A 61 -32.85 -11.87 6.09
C SER A 61 -33.48 -13.13 5.50
N SER A 62 -32.65 -14.10 5.13
CA SER A 62 -33.10 -15.43 4.77
C SER A 62 -32.71 -16.41 5.88
N GLU A 63 -33.71 -16.85 6.66
CA GLU A 63 -33.52 -17.89 7.70
C GLU A 63 -32.96 -19.19 7.11
N THR A 64 -33.26 -19.46 5.84
CA THR A 64 -32.84 -20.67 5.13
C THR A 64 -31.40 -20.62 4.63
N THR A 65 -30.78 -19.44 4.49
CA THR A 65 -29.41 -19.30 3.94
C THR A 65 -28.41 -18.67 4.91
N LYS A 66 -28.82 -18.27 6.13
CA LYS A 66 -27.95 -17.54 7.09
C LYS A 66 -27.26 -16.33 6.45
N THR A 67 -27.94 -15.66 5.52
CA THR A 67 -27.48 -14.42 4.89
C THR A 67 -28.54 -13.35 5.00
N GLY A 68 -28.12 -12.09 4.91
CA GLY A 68 -29.03 -10.96 4.89
C GLY A 68 -28.33 -9.65 4.58
N VAL A 69 -29.09 -8.56 4.66
CA VAL A 69 -28.60 -7.19 4.47
C VAL A 69 -28.79 -6.43 5.76
N ILE A 70 -27.71 -5.84 6.26
CA ILE A 70 -27.69 -5.02 7.47
C ILE A 70 -27.30 -3.59 7.11
N SER A 71 -27.96 -2.64 7.75
CA SER A 71 -27.62 -1.22 7.72
C SER A 71 -27.10 -0.83 9.09
N ILE A 72 -25.92 -0.21 9.13
CA ILE A 72 -25.25 0.19 10.37
C ILE A 72 -25.18 1.71 10.41
N SER A 73 -25.70 2.27 11.50
CA SER A 73 -25.76 3.69 11.74
C SER A 73 -25.07 3.99 13.06
N LEU A 74 -24.09 4.88 13.05
CA LEU A 74 -23.40 5.37 14.24
C LEU A 74 -24.02 6.67 14.71
N VAL A 75 -24.00 6.90 16.02
CA VAL A 75 -24.55 8.11 16.64
C VAL A 75 -23.40 8.95 17.17
N GLN A 76 -23.32 10.18 16.72
CA GLN A 76 -22.48 11.22 17.27
C GLN A 76 -23.34 12.13 18.15
N GLU A 77 -23.30 11.91 19.46
CA GLU A 77 -24.12 12.64 20.44
C GLU A 77 -23.72 14.10 20.55
N SER A 78 -22.43 14.40 20.42
CA SER A 78 -21.85 15.75 20.53
C SER A 78 -20.74 15.97 19.50
N GLY A 79 -20.43 17.23 19.20
CA GLY A 79 -19.37 17.53 18.25
C GLY A 79 -19.05 19.01 18.13
N CYS A 80 -17.96 19.29 17.41
CA CYS A 80 -17.54 20.65 17.10
C CYS A 80 -18.16 21.12 15.77
N VAL A 81 -18.89 22.22 15.79
CA VAL A 81 -19.59 22.75 14.61
C VAL A 81 -18.96 24.08 14.18
N LYS A 82 -18.73 24.24 12.88
CA LYS A 82 -18.30 25.51 12.28
C LYS A 82 -19.51 26.37 11.96
N GLN A 83 -19.59 27.56 12.56
CA GLN A 83 -20.60 28.57 12.29
C GLN A 83 -19.93 29.85 11.81
N GLY A 84 -19.88 30.02 10.49
CA GLY A 84 -19.11 31.10 9.85
C GLY A 84 -17.62 30.97 10.17
N GLU A 85 -17.04 32.00 10.79
CA GLU A 85 -15.62 32.06 11.21
C GLU A 85 -15.39 31.52 12.64
N THR A 86 -16.42 30.95 13.28
CA THR A 86 -16.34 30.49 14.67
C THR A 86 -16.58 28.99 14.80
N TYR A 87 -15.99 28.40 15.85
CA TYR A 87 -16.14 26.99 16.21
C TYR A 87 -16.86 26.89 17.54
N GLN A 88 -17.88 26.05 17.60
CA GLN A 88 -18.71 25.88 18.79
C GLN A 88 -18.93 24.40 19.08
N TRP A 89 -18.70 24.00 20.33
CA TRP A 89 -19.07 22.68 20.82
C TRP A 89 -20.59 22.58 21.01
N VAL A 90 -21.19 21.50 20.52
CA VAL A 90 -22.61 21.18 20.63
C VAL A 90 -22.76 19.84 21.34
N ASP A 91 -23.36 19.86 22.54
CA ASP A 91 -23.51 18.66 23.39
C ASP A 91 -24.65 17.73 22.94
N ASP A 92 -25.62 18.23 22.17
CA ASP A 92 -26.85 17.52 21.77
C ASP A 92 -26.98 17.38 20.24
N LEU A 93 -25.85 17.23 19.55
CA LEU A 93 -25.77 17.09 18.09
C LEU A 93 -26.62 15.91 17.58
N ASN A 94 -26.64 14.79 18.33
CA ASN A 94 -27.44 13.58 18.04
C ASN A 94 -27.46 13.17 16.56
N ARG A 95 -26.31 13.31 15.88
CA ARG A 95 -26.19 13.09 14.44
C ARG A 95 -26.05 11.60 14.18
N VAL A 96 -26.83 11.10 13.24
CA VAL A 96 -26.73 9.71 12.78
C VAL A 96 -25.93 9.68 11.49
N THR A 97 -24.80 8.97 11.48
CA THR A 97 -23.96 8.73 10.30
C THR A 97 -24.02 7.27 9.90
N GLN A 98 -23.87 6.98 8.61
CA GLN A 98 -23.79 5.62 8.13
C GLN A 98 -22.34 5.15 8.18
N PHE A 99 -22.10 3.98 8.77
CA PHE A 99 -20.77 3.38 8.76
C PHE A 99 -20.46 2.86 7.35
N ALA A 100 -19.38 3.36 6.72
CA ALA A 100 -18.86 2.96 5.41
C ALA A 100 -19.95 2.71 4.34
N GLY A 101 -20.68 3.76 3.96
CA GLY A 101 -21.71 3.69 2.91
C GLY A 101 -23.03 2.99 3.31
N GLY A 102 -23.11 2.44 4.53
CA GLY A 102 -24.35 2.19 5.27
C GLY A 102 -25.12 0.90 4.96
N LEU A 103 -24.66 0.07 4.02
CA LEU A 103 -25.29 -1.21 3.71
C LEU A 103 -24.27 -2.32 3.49
N PHE A 104 -24.44 -3.40 4.24
CA PHE A 104 -23.61 -4.59 4.15
C PHE A 104 -24.47 -5.82 3.89
N ARG A 105 -23.99 -6.73 3.05
CA ARG A 105 -24.45 -8.11 3.03
C ARG A 105 -23.70 -8.87 4.12
N TYR A 106 -24.44 -9.46 5.06
CA TYR A 106 -23.86 -10.35 6.04
C TYR A 106 -24.04 -11.82 5.64
N SER A 107 -23.04 -12.64 5.95
CA SER A 107 -23.09 -14.10 5.79
C SER A 107 -22.36 -14.80 6.93
N PHE A 108 -22.82 -16.01 7.26
CA PHE A 108 -22.17 -16.87 8.24
C PHE A 108 -21.54 -18.10 7.57
N ALA A 109 -20.26 -18.33 7.83
CA ALA A 109 -19.54 -19.54 7.45
C ALA A 109 -18.92 -20.14 8.71
N GLY A 110 -19.57 -21.16 9.28
CA GLY A 110 -19.18 -21.65 10.60
C GLY A 110 -19.35 -20.55 11.66
N ASP A 111 -18.33 -20.38 12.50
CA ASP A 111 -18.20 -19.37 13.55
C ASP A 111 -17.67 -18.01 13.04
N THR A 112 -17.56 -17.86 11.72
CA THR A 112 -17.14 -16.62 11.06
C THR A 112 -18.34 -15.84 10.54
N LEU A 113 -18.42 -14.56 10.89
CA LEU A 113 -19.31 -13.58 10.30
C LEU A 113 -18.54 -12.76 9.26
N THR A 114 -19.10 -12.59 8.07
CA THR A 114 -18.56 -11.70 7.04
C THR A 114 -19.56 -10.60 6.73
N LEU A 115 -19.11 -9.34 6.69
CA LEU A 115 -19.86 -8.19 6.18
C LEU A 115 -19.20 -7.70 4.90
N THR A 116 -19.94 -7.67 3.79
CA THR A 116 -19.48 -7.16 2.49
C THR A 116 -20.25 -5.90 2.15
N ALA A 117 -19.57 -4.78 1.96
CA ALA A 117 -20.20 -3.52 1.58
C ALA A 117 -20.96 -3.66 0.25
N LEU A 118 -22.13 -3.04 0.16
CA LEU A 118 -23.02 -3.12 -1.02
C LEU A 118 -23.11 -1.82 -1.83
N ASN A 119 -22.73 -0.70 -1.22
CA ASN A 119 -22.86 0.64 -1.81
C ASN A 119 -21.52 1.29 -2.13
N GLU A 120 -20.43 0.52 -2.07
CA GLU A 120 -19.11 0.99 -2.48
C GLU A 120 -18.92 0.68 -3.96
N GLU A 121 -18.45 1.68 -4.71
CA GLU A 121 -17.84 1.37 -6.00
C GLU A 121 -16.60 0.52 -5.70
N PRO A 122 -16.41 -0.61 -6.40
CA PRO A 122 -15.21 -1.40 -6.25
C PRO A 122 -13.98 -0.51 -6.47
N ASP A 123 -12.92 -0.74 -5.71
CA ASP A 123 -11.65 -0.07 -5.94
C ASP A 123 -11.09 -0.41 -7.34
N TYR A 124 -9.94 0.17 -7.70
CA TYR A 124 -9.27 -0.08 -8.97
C TYR A 124 -9.03 -1.58 -9.26
N TYR A 125 -8.95 -2.41 -8.23
CA TYR A 125 -8.76 -3.87 -8.31
C TYR A 125 -10.06 -4.67 -8.25
N GLY A 126 -11.21 -4.01 -8.21
CA GLY A 126 -12.52 -4.65 -8.09
C GLY A 126 -12.87 -5.11 -6.67
N ASN A 127 -12.10 -4.70 -5.65
CA ASN A 127 -12.37 -5.05 -4.26
C ASN A 127 -13.42 -4.11 -3.66
N VAL A 128 -14.28 -4.68 -2.82
CA VAL A 128 -15.22 -3.94 -1.96
C VAL A 128 -14.83 -4.17 -0.51
N THR A 129 -15.21 -3.29 0.41
CA THR A 129 -14.90 -3.49 1.83
C THR A 129 -15.51 -4.81 2.33
N VAL A 130 -14.65 -5.71 2.80
CA VAL A 130 -15.03 -6.97 3.44
C VAL A 130 -14.48 -7.01 4.85
N LEU A 131 -15.38 -7.03 5.83
CA LEU A 131 -15.04 -7.20 7.24
C LEU A 131 -15.31 -8.64 7.66
N LYS A 132 -14.31 -9.30 8.24
CA LYS A 132 -14.42 -10.66 8.75
C LYS A 132 -14.34 -10.65 10.27
N PHE A 133 -15.18 -11.46 10.90
CA PHE A 133 -15.28 -11.52 12.35
C PHE A 133 -15.34 -12.95 12.87
N VAL A 134 -14.86 -13.17 14.08
CA VAL A 134 -14.90 -14.45 14.79
C VAL A 134 -15.43 -14.31 16.21
N GLY A 135 -15.89 -15.43 16.79
CA GLY A 135 -16.12 -15.54 18.23
C GLY A 135 -17.53 -15.23 18.75
N GLY A 136 -18.47 -14.86 17.87
CA GLY A 136 -19.88 -14.76 18.21
C GLY A 136 -20.62 -16.11 18.17
N GLU A 137 -21.94 -16.10 18.40
CA GLU A 137 -22.74 -17.32 18.33
C GLU A 137 -23.04 -17.73 16.88
N LEU A 138 -22.84 -19.02 16.57
CA LEU A 138 -23.01 -19.60 15.24
C LEU A 138 -24.36 -19.21 14.60
N GLY A 139 -24.32 -18.40 13.54
CA GLY A 139 -25.51 -18.03 12.77
C GLY A 139 -26.43 -17.01 13.43
N LYS A 140 -25.98 -16.33 14.50
CA LYS A 140 -26.71 -15.21 15.11
C LYS A 140 -25.86 -13.95 15.04
N LEU A 141 -26.45 -12.83 14.64
CA LEU A 141 -25.72 -11.55 14.62
C LEU A 141 -25.43 -11.05 16.04
N GLN A 142 -26.35 -11.27 16.98
CA GLN A 142 -26.21 -10.76 18.35
C GLN A 142 -25.02 -11.39 19.08
N GLY A 143 -24.28 -10.55 19.79
CA GLY A 143 -23.11 -10.95 20.56
C GLY A 143 -21.87 -10.11 20.24
N ILE A 144 -20.76 -10.48 20.88
CA ILE A 144 -19.46 -9.83 20.70
C ILE A 144 -18.70 -10.57 19.61
N TRP A 145 -18.20 -9.81 18.65
CA TRP A 145 -17.47 -10.25 17.48
C TRP A 145 -16.10 -9.59 17.46
N LEU A 146 -15.06 -10.39 17.28
CA LEU A 146 -13.70 -9.92 17.06
C LEU A 146 -13.48 -9.71 15.57
N GLN A 147 -13.21 -8.49 15.14
CA GLN A 147 -12.84 -8.19 13.75
C GLN A 147 -11.41 -8.65 13.47
N LEU A 148 -11.25 -9.48 12.44
CA LEU A 148 -9.94 -9.88 11.95
C LEU A 148 -9.33 -8.70 11.18
N SER A 149 -8.26 -8.12 11.73
CA SER A 149 -7.53 -7.00 11.12
C SER A 149 -6.03 -7.11 11.41
N ARG A 150 -5.21 -6.59 10.48
CA ARG A 150 -3.75 -6.46 10.62
C ARG A 150 -3.34 -5.13 11.27
N SER A 151 -4.23 -4.55 12.08
CA SER A 151 -4.01 -3.24 12.68
C SER A 151 -3.31 -3.33 14.04
N ALA A 152 -2.72 -2.25 14.53
CA ALA A 152 -2.05 -2.17 15.84
C ALA A 152 -3.01 -2.28 17.04
N TYR A 153 -4.32 -2.30 16.75
CA TYR A 153 -5.39 -2.52 17.71
C TYR A 153 -6.26 -3.69 17.28
N THR A 154 -6.91 -4.28 18.27
CA THR A 154 -7.96 -5.28 18.12
C THR A 154 -9.31 -4.57 18.17
N VAL A 155 -10.16 -4.80 17.17
CA VAL A 155 -11.51 -4.20 17.10
C VAL A 155 -12.56 -5.23 17.49
N TYR A 156 -13.44 -4.86 18.40
CA TYR A 156 -14.56 -5.67 18.83
C TYR A 156 -15.89 -4.98 18.51
N TRP A 157 -16.85 -5.75 18.05
CA TRP A 157 -18.18 -5.29 17.68
C TRP A 157 -19.20 -6.04 18.51
N ASN A 158 -19.98 -5.33 19.31
CA ASN A 158 -21.07 -5.91 20.08
C ASN A 158 -22.42 -5.54 19.45
N PHE A 159 -23.09 -6.51 18.84
CA PHE A 159 -24.44 -6.36 18.31
C PHE A 159 -25.45 -6.71 19.42
N GLY A 160 -26.12 -5.69 19.96
CA GLY A 160 -27.23 -5.82 20.90
C GLY A 160 -28.59 -5.99 20.19
N GLU A 161 -29.70 -5.82 20.90
CA GLU A 161 -31.02 -5.76 20.26
C GLU A 161 -31.20 -4.42 19.54
N GLY A 162 -30.79 -4.34 18.27
CA GLY A 162 -30.89 -3.13 17.44
C GLY A 162 -29.86 -2.04 17.75
N SER A 163 -28.97 -2.27 18.71
CA SER A 163 -27.85 -1.40 19.05
C SER A 163 -26.51 -2.01 18.64
N ILE A 164 -25.53 -1.15 18.41
CA ILE A 164 -24.14 -1.58 18.17
C ILE A 164 -23.18 -0.78 19.03
N GLU A 165 -22.18 -1.46 19.59
CA GLU A 165 -21.06 -0.85 20.29
C GLU A 165 -19.74 -1.39 19.72
N ILE A 166 -18.89 -0.49 19.26
CA ILE A 166 -17.56 -0.80 18.73
C ILE A 166 -16.54 -0.42 19.80
N ARG A 167 -15.65 -1.35 20.13
CA ARG A 167 -14.55 -1.15 21.07
C ARG A 167 -13.21 -1.50 20.46
N VAL A 168 -12.15 -0.85 20.94
CA VAL A 168 -10.78 -1.11 20.48
C VAL A 168 -9.83 -1.36 21.66
N LEU A 169 -8.85 -2.22 21.44
CA LEU A 169 -7.81 -2.56 22.42
C LEU A 169 -6.45 -2.57 21.73
N GLU A 170 -5.49 -1.78 22.20
CA GLU A 170 -4.13 -1.74 21.64
C GLU A 170 -3.40 -3.09 21.82
N LYS A 171 -2.62 -3.50 20.82
CA LYS A 171 -1.77 -4.70 20.89
C LYS A 171 -0.44 -4.35 21.57
N GLU A 172 -0.08 -5.08 22.63
CA GLU A 172 1.13 -4.79 23.42
C GLU A 172 2.45 -4.95 22.64
N ASN A 173 2.50 -5.82 21.62
CA ASN A 173 3.72 -6.17 20.88
C ASN A 173 3.61 -5.92 19.36
N PHE A 174 2.86 -4.90 18.93
CA PHE A 174 2.82 -4.55 17.50
C PHE A 174 4.20 -4.12 17.00
N ASN A 175 4.62 -4.66 15.84
CA ASN A 175 5.89 -4.31 15.22
C ASN A 175 5.71 -3.07 14.35
N TYR A 176 5.92 -1.89 14.93
CA TYR A 176 5.81 -0.64 14.21
C TYR A 176 6.88 -0.49 13.12
N MET A 177 7.98 -1.25 13.20
CA MET A 177 8.99 -1.25 12.13
C MET A 177 8.52 -1.97 10.85
N GLN A 178 7.40 -2.69 10.93
CA GLN A 178 6.70 -3.33 9.80
C GLN A 178 5.34 -2.66 9.53
N SER A 179 5.23 -1.38 9.84
CA SER A 179 4.03 -0.60 9.54
C SER A 179 4.11 0.05 8.17
N LEU A 180 2.96 0.38 7.60
CA LEU A 180 2.84 1.21 6.41
C LEU A 180 3.53 2.58 6.57
N PHE A 181 3.59 3.10 7.80
CA PHE A 181 4.38 4.29 8.14
C PHE A 181 5.88 4.12 7.81
N MET A 182 6.49 2.97 8.15
CA MET A 182 7.91 2.76 7.85
C MET A 182 8.19 2.64 6.35
N TRP A 183 7.26 2.07 5.60
CA TRP A 183 7.33 2.04 4.14
C TRP A 183 7.39 3.47 3.57
N MET A 184 6.48 4.35 3.99
CA MET A 184 6.50 5.76 3.56
C MET A 184 7.69 6.54 4.12
N PHE A 185 8.18 6.17 5.30
CA PHE A 185 9.40 6.77 5.85
C PHE A 185 10.61 6.51 4.94
N PHE A 186 10.81 5.27 4.46
CA PHE A 186 11.93 4.96 3.56
C PHE A 186 11.76 5.58 2.17
N GLU A 187 10.54 5.59 1.63
CA GLU A 187 10.21 6.32 0.42
C GLU A 187 10.57 7.82 0.56
N GLY A 188 10.18 8.44 1.68
CA GLY A 188 10.50 9.83 1.98
C GLY A 188 11.99 10.14 2.14
N LEU A 189 12.85 9.14 2.42
CA LEU A 189 14.30 9.34 2.44
C LEU A 189 14.87 9.59 1.02
N GLU A 190 14.24 9.01 0.00
CA GLU A 190 14.64 9.17 -1.41
C GLU A 190 14.13 10.50 -1.99
N ASP A 191 12.88 10.85 -1.73
CA ASP A 191 12.17 11.98 -2.35
C ASP A 191 12.23 13.29 -1.55
N SER A 192 12.86 13.30 -0.38
CA SER A 192 12.99 14.47 0.51
C SER A 192 11.64 15.07 0.99
N SER A 193 10.54 14.35 0.79
CA SER A 193 9.19 14.67 1.28
C SER A 193 8.74 13.62 2.28
N MET A 194 8.46 14.05 3.51
CA MET A 194 7.94 13.17 4.56
C MET A 194 6.49 13.55 4.84
N ASP A 195 5.57 13.07 4.01
CA ASP A 195 4.14 13.20 4.25
C ASP A 195 3.68 12.04 5.14
N ILE A 196 3.42 12.34 6.41
CA ILE A 196 3.10 11.34 7.44
C ILE A 196 1.61 11.45 7.74
N TYR A 197 0.87 10.39 7.43
CA TYR A 197 -0.56 10.30 7.73
C TYR A 197 -0.84 9.37 8.91
N ALA A 198 -1.81 9.78 9.73
CA ALA A 198 -2.31 9.07 10.92
C ALA A 198 -2.61 7.59 10.70
N ASP A 199 -3.32 7.31 9.61
CA ASP A 199 -3.94 6.00 9.37
C ASP A 199 -2.88 4.92 9.02
N LEU A 200 -1.63 5.33 8.74
CA LEU A 200 -0.54 4.46 8.26
C LEU A 200 0.28 3.83 9.38
N ILE A 201 0.17 4.36 10.60
CA ILE A 201 1.02 3.94 11.73
C ILE A 201 0.63 2.53 12.20
N TYR A 202 -0.60 2.11 11.88
CA TYR A 202 -1.24 0.97 12.54
C TYR A 202 -1.43 -0.24 11.65
N ASP A 203 -1.29 -0.12 10.32
CA ASP A 203 -1.45 -1.27 9.44
C ASP A 203 -0.11 -1.96 9.17
N GLU A 204 -0.05 -3.24 9.53
CA GLU A 204 1.09 -4.09 9.24
C GLU A 204 1.21 -4.32 7.74
N ARG A 205 2.37 -3.96 7.18
CA ARG A 205 2.71 -4.14 5.78
C ARG A 205 4.12 -4.72 5.69
N ALA A 206 4.29 -5.72 4.82
CA ALA A 206 5.63 -6.16 4.47
C ALA A 206 6.33 -4.98 3.77
N VAL A 207 7.39 -4.48 4.40
CA VAL A 207 8.23 -3.42 3.86
C VAL A 207 9.50 -4.09 3.36
N ASP A 208 9.88 -3.84 2.11
CA ASP A 208 11.22 -4.14 1.61
C ASP A 208 12.04 -2.84 1.60
N PRO A 209 12.89 -2.59 2.62
CA PRO A 209 13.73 -1.39 2.68
C PRO A 209 14.79 -1.38 1.57
N GLY A 210 15.16 -2.54 1.03
CA GLY A 210 16.17 -2.68 -0.01
C GLY A 210 15.83 -1.88 -1.27
N ARG A 211 14.54 -1.82 -1.60
CA ARG A 211 13.96 -1.00 -2.68
C ARG A 211 14.38 0.48 -2.62
N TYR A 212 14.61 1.02 -1.42
CA TYR A 212 14.97 2.42 -1.19
C TYR A 212 16.47 2.61 -0.93
N GLY A 213 17.31 1.62 -1.25
CA GLY A 213 18.74 1.65 -0.93
C GLY A 213 19.02 1.62 0.58
N VAL A 214 18.07 1.10 1.37
CA VAL A 214 18.16 0.95 2.81
C VAL A 214 18.54 -0.49 3.14
N ALA A 215 19.59 -0.68 3.95
CA ALA A 215 19.95 -2.00 4.47
C ALA A 215 19.81 -2.03 6.00
N ILE A 216 18.95 -2.92 6.50
CA ILE A 216 18.69 -3.05 7.93
C ILE A 216 19.85 -3.76 8.62
N LEU A 217 20.43 -3.11 9.63
CA LEU A 217 21.50 -3.67 10.45
C LEU A 217 20.95 -4.34 11.72
N LYS A 218 19.90 -3.76 12.30
CA LYS A 218 19.27 -4.24 13.53
C LYS A 218 17.86 -3.69 13.63
N GLN A 219 16.91 -4.52 14.04
CA GLN A 219 15.51 -4.12 14.23
C GLN A 219 14.96 -4.70 15.53
N ASP A 220 14.10 -3.94 16.18
CA ASP A 220 13.17 -4.38 17.22
C ASP A 220 11.78 -3.73 16.98
N HIS A 221 10.78 -4.00 17.82
CA HIS A 221 9.40 -3.59 17.55
C HIS A 221 9.16 -2.07 17.48
N ARG A 222 10.12 -1.24 17.92
CA ARG A 222 10.00 0.23 18.00
C ARG A 222 11.23 0.99 17.51
N SER A 223 12.30 0.31 17.15
CA SER A 223 13.50 0.95 16.64
C SER A 223 14.20 0.10 15.61
N GLU A 224 14.90 0.79 14.73
CA GLU A 224 15.62 0.16 13.66
C GLU A 224 16.90 0.95 13.37
N THR A 225 17.99 0.23 13.21
CA THR A 225 19.26 0.75 12.74
C THR A 225 19.46 0.27 11.31
N PHE A 226 19.69 1.19 10.40
CA PHE A 226 19.83 0.91 8.98
C PHE A 226 20.94 1.75 8.35
N THR A 227 21.39 1.36 7.16
CA THR A 227 22.28 2.19 6.34
C THR A 227 21.54 2.72 5.13
N TYR A 228 21.71 4.00 4.85
CA TYR A 228 21.21 4.67 3.65
C TYR A 228 22.30 5.60 3.11
N LYS A 229 22.58 5.56 1.80
CA LYS A 229 23.69 6.30 1.16
C LYS A 229 25.04 6.18 1.92
N ASN A 230 25.38 4.97 2.38
CA ASN A 230 26.59 4.66 3.16
C ASN A 230 26.70 5.31 4.55
N VAL A 231 25.63 5.91 5.08
CA VAL A 231 25.56 6.46 6.44
C VAL A 231 24.65 5.58 7.28
N THR A 232 25.03 5.32 8.53
CA THR A 232 24.20 4.58 9.49
C THR A 232 23.24 5.53 10.20
N TYR A 233 21.96 5.16 10.19
CA TYR A 233 20.89 5.85 10.89
C TYR A 233 20.25 4.92 11.92
N GLU A 234 19.66 5.51 12.94
CA GLU A 234 18.79 4.87 13.92
C GLU A 234 17.47 5.65 13.93
N VAL A 235 16.38 4.97 13.57
CA VAL A 235 15.02 5.45 13.80
C VAL A 235 14.47 4.78 15.04
N LYS A 236 13.80 5.55 15.89
CA LYS A 236 13.22 5.07 17.13
C LYS A 236 11.89 5.75 17.40
N ILE A 237 10.85 4.95 17.58
CA ILE A 237 9.55 5.39 18.08
C ILE A 237 9.67 5.60 19.59
N ASP A 238 9.63 6.86 19.98
CA ASP A 238 9.73 7.30 21.37
C ASP A 238 8.40 7.13 22.10
N SER A 239 7.30 7.43 21.43
CA SER A 239 5.95 7.21 21.94
C SER A 239 4.96 7.02 20.80
N VAL A 240 3.93 6.22 21.06
CA VAL A 240 2.83 5.98 20.12
C VAL A 240 1.56 5.73 20.91
N HIS A 241 0.47 6.39 20.52
CA HIS A 241 -0.87 6.12 21.04
C HIS A 241 -1.78 5.88 19.86
N SER A 242 -2.24 4.64 19.71
CA SER A 242 -2.87 4.19 18.47
C SER A 242 -4.31 4.67 18.28
N PHE A 243 -4.87 5.30 19.32
CA PHE A 243 -6.26 5.76 19.36
C PHE A 243 -6.41 7.25 19.04
N ASP A 244 -5.42 8.05 19.41
CA ASP A 244 -5.40 9.49 19.14
C ASP A 244 -4.41 9.82 18.01
N ASP A 245 -4.17 8.82 17.15
CA ASP A 245 -3.15 8.73 16.11
C ASP A 245 -1.87 9.53 16.42
N TYR A 246 -1.34 9.32 17.63
CA TYR A 246 -0.16 10.03 18.09
C TYR A 246 1.09 9.22 17.80
N LEU A 247 2.06 9.88 17.18
CA LEU A 247 3.38 9.35 16.90
C LEU A 247 4.43 10.36 17.33
N SER A 248 5.41 9.88 18.09
CA SER A 248 6.64 10.60 18.35
C SER A 248 7.81 9.69 18.05
N LEU A 249 8.74 10.17 17.22
CA LEU A 249 9.93 9.40 16.85
C LEU A 249 11.14 10.29 16.69
N THR A 250 12.30 9.64 16.77
CA THR A 250 13.60 10.25 16.55
C THR A 250 14.35 9.51 15.46
N LEU A 251 14.84 10.26 14.48
CA LEU A 251 15.85 9.80 13.53
C LEU A 251 17.22 10.37 13.90
N SER A 252 18.26 9.56 13.90
CA SER A 252 19.61 9.96 14.31
C SER A 252 20.67 9.30 13.43
N ASN A 253 21.74 10.01 13.09
CA ASN A 253 22.95 9.43 12.50
C ASN A 253 24.13 9.37 13.50
N GLY A 254 23.84 9.57 14.78
CA GLY A 254 24.83 9.64 15.86
C GLY A 254 25.45 11.03 16.08
N ALA A 255 25.49 11.88 15.04
CA ALA A 255 25.99 13.26 15.14
C ALA A 255 24.87 14.30 15.29
N ALA A 256 23.74 14.07 14.62
CA ALA A 256 22.56 14.92 14.64
C ALA A 256 21.29 14.09 14.82
N LYS A 257 20.20 14.74 15.21
CA LYS A 257 18.91 14.12 15.48
C LYS A 257 17.77 14.97 14.94
N CYS A 258 16.78 14.31 14.35
CA CYS A 258 15.51 14.89 13.91
C CYS A 258 14.40 14.27 14.73
N HIS A 259 13.45 15.10 15.17
CA HIS A 259 12.34 14.67 16.00
C HIS A 259 11.03 14.99 15.29
N LEU A 260 10.16 13.99 15.22
CA LEU A 260 8.80 14.11 14.75
C LEU A 260 7.86 14.01 15.95
N GLU A 261 6.89 14.90 16.00
CA GLU A 261 5.65 14.78 16.74
C GLU A 261 4.50 14.95 15.76
N TYR A 262 3.61 13.97 15.76
CA TYR A 262 2.41 13.96 14.96
C TYR A 262 1.24 13.50 15.82
N PHE A 263 0.10 14.14 15.66
CA PHE A 263 -1.14 13.82 16.36
C PHE A 263 -2.31 14.00 15.43
N SER A 264 -3.23 13.05 15.42
CA SER A 264 -4.50 13.16 14.72
C SER A 264 -5.56 12.36 15.46
N THR A 265 -6.70 12.95 15.77
CA THR A 265 -7.79 12.23 16.41
C THR A 265 -9.09 12.47 15.69
N LEU A 266 -9.87 11.40 15.51
CA LEU A 266 -11.26 11.48 15.11
C LEU A 266 -12.18 11.92 16.27
N ASN A 267 -11.67 11.90 17.51
CA ASN A 267 -12.40 12.30 18.71
C ASN A 267 -12.14 13.78 19.03
N VAL A 268 -12.74 14.67 18.24
CA VAL A 268 -12.68 16.12 18.51
C VAL A 268 -13.36 16.39 19.86
N THR A 269 -12.68 17.08 20.77
CA THR A 269 -13.18 17.38 22.12
C THR A 269 -13.52 18.87 22.30
N PRO A 270 -14.29 19.26 23.34
CA PRO A 270 -14.56 20.67 23.62
C PRO A 270 -13.29 21.51 23.82
N ALA A 271 -12.21 20.90 24.32
CA ALA A 271 -10.95 21.58 24.59
C ALA A 271 -10.25 22.08 23.31
N VAL A 272 -10.44 21.37 22.19
CA VAL A 272 -9.86 21.72 20.89
C VAL A 272 -10.84 22.41 19.96
N CYS A 273 -12.14 22.44 20.28
CA CYS A 273 -13.18 23.11 19.49
C CYS A 273 -13.20 24.63 19.71
N LYS A 274 -12.19 25.32 19.19
CA LYS A 274 -12.02 26.77 19.32
C LYS A 274 -11.25 27.33 18.14
N ALA A 275 -11.44 28.62 17.86
CA ALA A 275 -10.81 29.30 16.72
C ALA A 275 -9.27 29.25 16.73
N GLU A 276 -8.65 29.18 17.92
CA GLU A 276 -7.19 29.04 18.08
C GLU A 276 -6.64 27.74 17.45
N ASN A 277 -7.51 26.74 17.28
CA ASN A 277 -7.15 25.42 16.76
C ASN A 277 -7.71 25.21 15.33
N ALA A 278 -8.17 26.28 14.68
CA ALA A 278 -8.83 26.21 13.37
C ALA A 278 -7.99 25.48 12.32
N ASP A 279 -6.68 25.70 12.31
CA ASP A 279 -5.75 25.11 11.34
C ASP A 279 -5.66 23.59 11.45
N GLY A 280 -5.91 23.04 12.64
CA GLY A 280 -5.91 21.60 12.89
C GLY A 280 -7.30 20.96 12.84
N LEU A 281 -8.38 21.73 12.72
CA LEU A 281 -9.75 21.21 12.71
C LEU A 281 -10.21 20.93 11.28
N HIS A 282 -10.48 19.66 10.99
CA HIS A 282 -10.88 19.18 9.66
C HIS A 282 -12.31 18.61 9.69
N TYR A 283 -13.02 18.76 8.58
CA TYR A 283 -14.34 18.19 8.35
C TYR A 283 -14.27 17.18 7.20
N SER A 284 -15.24 16.27 7.13
CA SER A 284 -15.43 15.41 5.95
C SER A 284 -16.37 16.07 4.94
N ASP A 285 -16.23 15.78 3.65
CA ASP A 285 -17.10 16.32 2.60
C ASP A 285 -18.58 15.95 2.80
N ALA A 286 -18.85 14.83 3.46
CA ALA A 286 -20.20 14.42 3.84
C ALA A 286 -20.81 15.30 4.95
N THR A 287 -19.96 16.02 5.71
CA THR A 287 -20.34 16.74 6.92
C THR A 287 -19.60 18.10 7.03
N PRO A 288 -19.78 19.03 6.07
CA PRO A 288 -18.93 20.23 5.95
C PRO A 288 -19.03 21.21 7.13
N ASP A 289 -20.04 21.04 7.98
CA ASP A 289 -20.33 21.85 9.15
C ASP A 289 -19.81 21.26 10.47
N VAL A 290 -19.46 19.97 10.51
CA VAL A 290 -19.01 19.27 11.72
C VAL A 290 -17.54 18.88 11.57
N MET A 291 -16.72 19.29 12.52
CA MET A 291 -15.31 18.92 12.55
C MET A 291 -15.22 17.46 13.02
N THR A 292 -14.75 16.60 12.13
CA THR A 292 -14.65 15.16 12.33
C THR A 292 -13.24 14.72 12.70
N ARG A 293 -12.25 15.61 12.57
CA ARG A 293 -10.85 15.32 12.90
C ARG A 293 -10.17 16.55 13.48
N TYR A 294 -9.26 16.33 14.41
CA TYR A 294 -8.30 17.33 14.87
C TYR A 294 -6.89 16.79 14.72
N SER A 295 -6.00 17.50 14.02
CA SER A 295 -4.60 17.10 13.85
C SER A 295 -3.63 18.26 14.01
N TRP A 296 -2.42 17.94 14.46
CA TRP A 296 -1.28 18.85 14.54
C TRP A 296 0.01 18.03 14.48
N GLY A 297 1.08 18.64 14.01
CA GLY A 297 2.38 18.01 13.97
C GLY A 297 3.47 18.97 13.52
N ASN A 298 4.68 18.44 13.41
CA ASN A 298 5.85 19.13 12.87
C ASN A 298 6.46 18.35 11.68
N GLU A 299 5.63 17.66 10.91
CA GLU A 299 6.01 16.77 9.80
C GLU A 299 6.89 17.51 8.79
N LYS A 300 6.56 18.78 8.52
CA LYS A 300 7.33 19.64 7.62
C LYS A 300 8.71 19.97 8.19
N GLU A 301 8.81 20.38 9.45
CA GLU A 301 10.11 20.64 10.10
C GLU A 301 10.94 19.37 10.22
N PHE A 302 10.28 18.24 10.48
CA PHE A 302 10.92 16.93 10.52
C PHE A 302 11.51 16.56 9.16
N GLY A 303 10.74 16.68 8.08
CA GLY A 303 11.23 16.47 6.70
C GLY A 303 12.40 17.38 6.36
N GLU A 304 12.32 18.68 6.67
CA GLU A 304 13.42 19.62 6.47
C GLU A 304 14.68 19.22 7.27
N CYS A 305 14.51 18.73 8.50
CA CYS A 305 15.62 18.24 9.32
C CYS A 305 16.24 16.97 8.72
N VAL A 306 15.43 16.00 8.31
CA VAL A 306 15.92 14.74 7.69
C VAL A 306 16.70 15.05 6.41
N ASN A 307 16.22 15.98 5.59
CA ASN A 307 16.94 16.44 4.40
C ASN A 307 18.31 17.02 4.74
N GLN A 308 18.42 17.83 5.80
CA GLN A 308 19.71 18.33 6.28
C GLN A 308 20.60 17.22 6.85
N LEU A 309 20.01 16.26 7.55
CA LEU A 309 20.70 15.10 8.14
C LEU A 309 21.35 14.24 7.04
N ILE A 310 20.65 14.04 5.93
CA ILE A 310 21.10 13.29 4.75
C ILE A 310 22.15 14.11 3.97
N ALA A 311 21.88 15.39 3.69
CA ALA A 311 22.80 16.26 2.95
C ALA A 311 24.15 16.47 3.66
N ALA A 312 24.17 16.48 5.00
CA ALA A 312 25.39 16.56 5.79
C ALA A 312 26.27 15.29 5.70
N GLY A 313 25.71 14.17 5.23
CA GLY A 313 26.42 12.91 4.96
C GLY A 313 27.10 12.86 3.59
N GLU A 314 26.78 13.78 2.67
CA GLU A 314 27.32 13.79 1.31
C GLU A 314 28.64 14.58 1.23
N SER A 315 29.75 13.93 1.61
CA SER A 315 31.07 14.28 1.07
C SER A 315 31.64 13.13 0.24
N ALA A 316 31.03 12.88 -0.91
CA ALA A 316 31.65 12.14 -2.01
C ALA A 316 31.10 12.65 -3.33
N THR A 317 31.99 13.15 -4.18
CA THR A 317 31.72 13.61 -5.55
C THR A 317 31.08 12.53 -6.41
N THR A 318 29.96 12.86 -7.07
CA THR A 318 29.33 12.04 -8.12
C THR A 318 28.94 12.89 -9.33
N GLU A 319 29.07 12.31 -10.53
CA GLU A 319 28.59 12.87 -11.81
C GLU A 319 27.14 13.36 -11.70
N SER A 320 26.74 14.38 -12.47
CA SER A 320 25.34 14.83 -12.48
C SER A 320 24.43 13.68 -12.94
N SER A 321 23.38 13.40 -12.16
CA SER A 321 22.36 12.36 -12.40
C SER A 321 21.82 12.35 -13.83
N SER A 322 21.68 13.53 -14.45
CA SER A 322 21.28 13.71 -15.85
C SER A 322 22.19 13.01 -16.88
N SER A 323 23.50 12.94 -16.62
CA SER A 323 24.47 12.31 -17.51
C SER A 323 24.49 10.79 -17.38
N LYS A 324 24.09 10.27 -16.21
CA LYS A 324 23.96 8.83 -15.93
C LYS A 324 22.70 8.28 -16.63
N PHE A 325 21.55 8.89 -16.41
CA PHE A 325 20.29 8.42 -16.98
C PHE A 325 20.24 8.53 -18.51
N ALA A 326 20.92 9.51 -19.11
CA ALA A 326 21.06 9.55 -20.56
C ALA A 326 21.79 8.33 -21.15
N LYS A 327 22.80 7.79 -20.45
CA LYS A 327 23.50 6.56 -20.87
C LYS A 327 22.62 5.33 -20.69
N GLU A 328 21.92 5.24 -19.57
CA GLU A 328 21.01 4.12 -19.24
C GLU A 328 19.81 4.10 -20.20
N PHE A 329 19.18 5.24 -20.47
CA PHE A 329 18.13 5.38 -21.48
C PHE A 329 18.58 4.91 -22.86
N SER A 330 19.81 5.22 -23.27
CA SER A 330 20.33 4.79 -24.58
C SER A 330 20.60 3.28 -24.66
N ALA A 331 20.70 2.60 -23.52
CA ALA A 331 20.88 1.15 -23.42
C ALA A 331 19.53 0.42 -23.20
N ALA A 332 18.53 1.12 -22.68
CA ALA A 332 17.17 0.64 -22.47
C ALA A 332 16.42 0.45 -23.80
N HIS A 333 15.35 -0.34 -23.77
CA HIS A 333 14.52 -0.60 -24.95
C HIS A 333 13.42 0.45 -25.11
N ASP A 334 13.46 1.18 -26.23
CA ASP A 334 12.42 2.15 -26.61
C ASP A 334 11.08 1.45 -26.81
N PHE A 335 10.03 1.97 -26.18
CA PHE A 335 8.72 1.32 -26.13
C PHE A 335 7.63 2.09 -26.88
N MET A 336 7.50 3.41 -26.67
CA MET A 336 6.46 4.17 -27.36
C MET A 336 6.79 5.67 -27.45
N PRO A 337 6.68 6.28 -28.64
CA PRO A 337 6.61 7.73 -28.77
C PRO A 337 5.18 8.22 -28.45
N VAL A 338 5.03 9.10 -27.47
CA VAL A 338 3.78 9.82 -27.16
C VAL A 338 3.97 11.29 -27.51
N TYR A 339 3.00 11.90 -28.17
CA TYR A 339 3.07 13.34 -28.45
C TYR A 339 2.44 14.11 -27.30
N TYR A 340 3.03 15.24 -26.92
CA TYR A 340 2.52 16.04 -25.82
C TYR A 340 2.57 17.53 -26.12
N SER A 341 1.68 18.26 -25.48
CA SER A 341 1.75 19.70 -25.32
C SER A 341 1.84 20.04 -23.84
N ALA A 342 2.62 21.06 -23.50
CA ALA A 342 2.77 21.51 -22.12
C ALA A 342 2.46 22.99 -22.02
N GLU A 343 1.54 23.35 -21.13
CA GLU A 343 1.25 24.73 -20.77
C GLU A 343 1.86 25.03 -19.41
N SER A 344 2.93 25.83 -19.39
CA SER A 344 3.56 26.28 -18.15
C SER A 344 2.65 27.26 -17.40
N SER A 345 2.39 27.00 -16.11
CA SER A 345 1.72 27.93 -15.19
C SER A 345 2.71 28.73 -14.32
N GLY A 346 4.01 28.50 -14.51
CA GLY A 346 5.14 29.15 -13.83
C GLY A 346 6.48 28.48 -14.16
N THR A 347 7.57 28.87 -13.50
CA THR A 347 8.90 28.26 -13.77
C THR A 347 9.01 26.80 -13.31
N ASN A 348 8.17 26.38 -12.36
CA ASN A 348 8.29 25.08 -11.69
C ASN A 348 7.00 24.25 -11.75
N ALA A 349 5.99 24.65 -12.53
CA ALA A 349 4.73 23.93 -12.63
C ALA A 349 4.00 24.21 -13.95
N GLY A 350 3.10 23.30 -14.33
CA GLY A 350 2.24 23.47 -15.49
C GLY A 350 1.27 22.30 -15.69
N THR A 351 0.61 22.31 -16.84
CA THR A 351 -0.28 21.25 -17.31
C THR A 351 0.40 20.52 -18.47
N LEU A 352 0.43 19.20 -18.42
CA LEU A 352 0.75 18.31 -19.54
C LEU A 352 -0.55 17.82 -20.16
N VAL A 353 -0.66 17.90 -21.48
CA VAL A 353 -1.71 17.25 -22.25
C VAL A 353 -1.01 16.35 -23.26
N TRP A 354 -1.21 15.03 -23.16
CA TRP A 354 -0.60 14.10 -24.09
C TRP A 354 -1.63 13.39 -24.96
N ASP A 355 -1.27 13.26 -26.23
CA ASP A 355 -1.99 12.55 -27.28
C ASP A 355 -1.27 11.23 -27.54
N PHE A 356 -1.96 10.11 -27.30
CA PHE A 356 -1.44 8.79 -27.70
C PHE A 356 -1.52 8.67 -29.23
N GLY A 357 -0.44 9.04 -29.91
CA GLY A 357 -0.30 8.91 -31.36
C GLY A 357 0.72 7.84 -31.72
N LEU A 358 0.35 6.89 -32.57
CA LEU A 358 1.30 5.97 -33.19
C LEU A 358 1.79 6.57 -34.51
N GLU A 359 3.08 6.43 -34.82
CA GLU A 359 3.65 6.86 -36.11
C GLU A 359 2.98 6.12 -37.30
N GLY A 360 2.45 4.92 -37.06
CA GLY A 360 1.55 4.18 -37.94
C GLY A 360 1.04 2.88 -37.29
N ARG A 361 0.18 2.12 -37.99
CA ARG A 361 -0.41 0.87 -37.47
C ARG A 361 -0.63 -0.19 -38.55
N CYS A 362 -0.70 -1.45 -38.14
CA CYS A 362 -1.04 -2.57 -39.01
C CYS A 362 -2.49 -3.01 -38.84
N LEU A 363 -3.20 -3.17 -39.96
CA LEU A 363 -4.62 -3.52 -40.00
C LEU A 363 -4.85 -4.82 -40.76
N LYS A 364 -5.78 -5.62 -40.27
CA LYS A 364 -6.30 -6.78 -41.00
C LYS A 364 -7.28 -6.33 -42.09
N GLU A 365 -6.99 -6.66 -43.33
CA GLU A 365 -7.90 -6.47 -44.47
C GLU A 365 -8.19 -7.84 -45.10
N GLY A 366 -9.30 -8.48 -44.69
CA GLY A 366 -9.67 -9.80 -45.18
C GLY A 366 -8.68 -10.89 -44.75
N GLU A 367 -8.03 -11.54 -45.72
CA GLU A 367 -6.96 -12.54 -45.51
C GLU A 367 -5.55 -11.93 -45.49
N GLY A 368 -5.41 -10.60 -45.56
CA GLY A 368 -4.12 -9.90 -45.59
C GLY A 368 -3.99 -8.84 -44.50
N VAL A 369 -2.85 -8.14 -44.52
CA VAL A 369 -2.55 -7.02 -43.63
C VAL A 369 -2.10 -5.78 -44.40
N LYS A 370 -2.28 -4.60 -43.81
CA LYS A 370 -1.92 -3.32 -44.42
C LYS A 370 -1.45 -2.31 -43.37
N TRP A 371 -0.37 -1.61 -43.71
CA TRP A 371 0.14 -0.50 -42.92
C TRP A 371 -0.63 0.81 -43.20
N VAL A 372 -0.90 1.59 -42.15
CA VAL A 372 -1.55 2.90 -42.21
C VAL A 372 -0.73 3.90 -41.41
N ASP A 373 -0.25 4.95 -42.06
CA ASP A 373 0.52 6.03 -41.42
C ASP A 373 -0.37 6.99 -40.61
N GLY A 374 0.18 7.57 -39.54
CA GLY A 374 -0.40 8.73 -38.85
C GLY A 374 -1.76 8.47 -38.21
N TRP A 375 -1.89 7.36 -37.49
CA TRP A 375 -3.11 7.05 -36.75
C TRP A 375 -3.04 7.60 -35.33
N TYR A 376 -3.96 8.50 -35.00
CA TYR A 376 -4.06 9.12 -33.67
C TYR A 376 -5.21 8.46 -32.90
N SER A 377 -4.94 8.06 -31.66
CA SER A 377 -6.01 7.79 -30.70
C SER A 377 -6.66 9.14 -30.35
N ASN A 378 -7.99 9.19 -30.26
CA ASN A 378 -8.68 10.37 -29.73
C ASN A 378 -8.58 10.47 -28.19
N ARG A 379 -7.73 9.64 -27.57
CA ARG A 379 -7.49 9.66 -26.12
C ARG A 379 -6.50 10.77 -25.80
N GLN A 380 -7.06 11.86 -25.29
CA GLN A 380 -6.33 12.93 -24.62
C GLN A 380 -6.39 12.71 -23.14
N ASP A 381 -5.22 12.54 -22.55
CA ASP A 381 -5.07 12.50 -21.10
C ASP A 381 -4.35 13.79 -20.69
N THR A 382 -4.69 14.32 -19.51
CA THR A 382 -4.20 15.59 -19.01
C THR A 382 -3.70 15.39 -17.59
N ALA A 383 -2.52 15.93 -17.29
CA ALA A 383 -1.89 15.84 -15.98
C ALA A 383 -1.39 17.22 -15.54
N GLN A 384 -1.34 17.48 -14.25
CA GLN A 384 -0.56 18.59 -13.70
C GLN A 384 0.87 18.12 -13.47
N TYR A 385 1.85 19.02 -13.56
CA TYR A 385 3.22 18.70 -13.16
C TYR A 385 3.85 19.81 -12.35
N ASN A 386 4.82 19.46 -11.52
CA ASN A 386 5.68 20.39 -10.83
C ASN A 386 7.07 19.82 -10.56
N PHE A 387 8.03 20.71 -10.32
CA PHE A 387 9.39 20.37 -9.96
C PHE A 387 9.67 20.63 -8.48
N SER A 388 10.36 19.70 -7.82
CA SER A 388 11.04 19.92 -6.55
C SER A 388 12.48 19.44 -6.69
N GLY A 389 13.45 20.35 -6.68
CA GLY A 389 14.85 19.97 -6.94
C GLY A 389 15.01 19.32 -8.33
N ASP A 390 15.69 18.18 -8.40
CA ASP A 390 15.88 17.34 -9.59
C ASP A 390 14.78 16.28 -9.79
N THR A 391 13.64 16.45 -9.12
CA THR A 391 12.45 15.60 -9.22
C THR A 391 11.33 16.32 -9.99
N LEU A 392 10.69 15.58 -10.90
CA LEU A 392 9.48 15.94 -11.63
C LEU A 392 8.32 15.10 -11.11
N PHE A 393 7.27 15.77 -10.66
CA PHE A 393 6.00 15.15 -10.28
C PHE A 393 5.02 15.33 -11.42
N ILE A 394 4.32 14.26 -11.79
CA ILE A 394 3.22 14.28 -12.75
C ILE A 394 1.98 13.74 -12.05
N HIS A 395 1.02 14.62 -11.80
CA HIS A 395 -0.24 14.33 -11.13
C HIS A 395 -1.33 14.10 -12.18
N ASP A 396 -1.82 12.88 -12.29
CA ASP A 396 -3.01 12.58 -13.09
C ASP A 396 -4.26 13.22 -12.45
N ILE A 397 -5.27 13.54 -13.27
CA ILE A 397 -6.59 14.01 -12.86
C ILE A 397 -7.28 13.04 -11.89
N LEU A 398 -6.91 11.76 -11.93
CA LEU A 398 -7.42 10.71 -11.05
C LEU A 398 -6.68 10.61 -9.69
N GLY A 399 -5.68 11.45 -9.44
CA GLY A 399 -4.99 11.56 -8.16
C GLY A 399 -3.77 10.66 -7.97
N SER A 400 -3.40 9.85 -8.96
CA SER A 400 -2.09 9.19 -9.00
C SER A 400 -0.98 10.21 -9.28
N THR A 401 0.18 10.02 -8.67
CA THR A 401 1.35 10.86 -8.89
C THR A 401 2.51 9.98 -9.35
N ASP A 402 2.94 10.19 -10.59
CA ASP A 402 4.18 9.61 -11.08
C ASP A 402 5.35 10.51 -10.67
N VAL A 403 6.39 9.91 -10.12
CA VAL A 403 7.59 10.61 -9.65
C VAL A 403 8.73 10.25 -10.57
N LEU A 404 9.44 11.26 -11.09
CA LEU A 404 10.59 11.05 -11.97
C LEU A 404 11.83 11.84 -11.52
N ILE A 405 13.01 11.22 -11.57
CA ILE A 405 14.26 11.79 -11.05
C ILE A 405 15.34 11.98 -12.12
N GLY A 406 16.24 12.93 -11.85
CA GLY A 406 17.53 13.14 -12.53
C GLY A 406 17.53 13.93 -13.83
N GLY A 407 16.41 14.55 -14.20
CA GLY A 407 16.39 15.58 -15.23
C GLY A 407 17.00 16.92 -14.75
N THR A 408 16.70 18.01 -15.45
CA THR A 408 17.14 19.35 -15.02
C THR A 408 15.97 20.08 -14.34
N SER A 409 16.18 20.52 -13.10
CA SER A 409 15.17 21.28 -12.35
C SER A 409 14.56 22.43 -13.17
N GLY A 410 13.24 22.47 -13.26
CA GLY A 410 12.50 23.50 -14.00
C GLY A 410 12.51 23.34 -15.53
N GLN A 411 13.01 22.22 -16.07
CA GLN A 411 13.02 21.94 -17.51
C GLN A 411 12.47 20.55 -17.77
N LEU A 412 11.30 20.44 -18.41
CA LEU A 412 10.72 19.14 -18.79
C LEU A 412 11.64 18.37 -19.74
N ASP A 413 12.18 19.06 -20.75
CA ASP A 413 13.11 18.48 -21.74
C ASP A 413 14.30 17.81 -21.03
N GLY A 414 14.43 16.50 -21.20
CA GLY A 414 15.41 15.71 -20.47
C GLY A 414 15.05 14.24 -20.41
N VAL A 415 16.00 13.44 -19.93
CA VAL A 415 15.78 12.04 -19.58
C VAL A 415 15.56 11.96 -18.08
N TRP A 416 14.48 11.30 -17.70
CA TRP A 416 14.05 11.10 -16.33
C TRP A 416 13.91 9.61 -16.07
N LYS A 417 14.12 9.19 -14.82
CA LYS A 417 13.84 7.82 -14.38
C LYS A 417 12.61 7.83 -13.49
N MET A 418 11.61 6.99 -13.75
CA MET A 418 10.43 6.85 -12.89
C MET A 418 10.81 6.13 -11.59
N VAL A 419 10.24 6.58 -10.48
CA VAL A 419 10.33 5.98 -9.15
C VAL A 419 9.01 5.26 -8.91
N GLY A 420 9.03 3.96 -8.57
CA GLY A 420 7.78 3.23 -8.31
C GLY A 420 7.78 1.76 -8.70
N ASP A 421 8.59 1.35 -9.68
CA ASP A 421 8.62 -0.02 -10.15
C ASP A 421 9.85 -0.76 -9.59
N SER A 422 9.62 -1.71 -8.68
CA SER A 422 10.71 -2.43 -8.00
C SER A 422 11.41 -3.45 -8.91
N TYR A 423 10.76 -3.91 -9.97
CA TYR A 423 11.24 -4.99 -10.83
C TYR A 423 11.57 -4.55 -12.25
N VAL A 424 11.39 -3.29 -12.63
CA VAL A 424 11.89 -2.73 -13.90
C VAL A 424 12.32 -1.28 -13.69
N ASN A 425 13.36 -0.86 -14.38
CA ASN A 425 13.71 0.55 -14.48
C ASN A 425 12.94 1.17 -15.65
N VAL A 426 12.11 2.17 -15.35
CA VAL A 426 11.41 2.95 -16.37
C VAL A 426 12.13 4.29 -16.56
N TYR A 427 12.39 4.65 -17.81
CA TYR A 427 12.95 5.93 -18.20
C TYR A 427 12.00 6.66 -19.14
N VAL A 428 11.89 7.97 -18.96
CA VAL A 428 11.01 8.83 -19.73
C VAL A 428 11.84 9.97 -20.29
N LYS A 429 11.82 10.15 -21.60
CA LYS A 429 12.53 11.20 -22.30
C LYS A 429 11.55 12.19 -22.90
N PHE A 430 11.59 13.43 -22.41
CA PHE A 430 10.86 14.55 -23.01
C PHE A 430 11.78 15.26 -24.01
N GLU A 431 11.31 15.39 -25.25
CA GLU A 431 11.96 16.12 -26.33
C GLU A 431 10.92 16.86 -27.16
N LYS A 432 10.76 18.17 -26.95
CA LYS A 432 10.04 19.07 -27.88
C LYS A 432 8.75 18.46 -28.45
N GLU A 433 7.74 18.32 -27.59
CA GLU A 433 6.42 17.79 -27.92
C GLU A 433 6.37 16.26 -28.16
N LYS A 434 7.47 15.54 -27.88
CA LYS A 434 7.54 14.08 -27.88
C LYS A 434 8.03 13.54 -26.53
N ILE A 435 7.37 12.51 -26.02
CA ILE A 435 7.78 11.69 -24.90
C ILE A 435 8.19 10.32 -25.45
N THR A 436 9.33 9.79 -25.05
CA THR A 436 9.71 8.40 -25.32
C THR A 436 9.87 7.68 -24.00
N PHE A 437 9.17 6.57 -23.85
CA PHE A 437 9.36 5.65 -22.73
C PHE A 437 10.38 4.59 -23.12
N ALA A 438 11.31 4.30 -22.23
CA ALA A 438 12.28 3.21 -22.36
C ALA A 438 12.34 2.42 -21.05
N TYR A 439 12.59 1.12 -21.16
CA TYR A 439 12.57 0.21 -20.01
C TYR A 439 13.82 -0.68 -19.99
N ASP A 440 14.25 -1.05 -18.79
CA ASP A 440 15.31 -2.03 -18.57
C ASP A 440 15.00 -2.88 -17.33
N MET A 441 15.58 -4.07 -17.23
CA MET A 441 15.50 -4.87 -16.01
C MET A 441 16.10 -4.08 -14.84
N ASN A 442 15.51 -4.24 -13.66
CA ASN A 442 16.15 -3.77 -12.44
C ASN A 442 17.24 -4.77 -12.03
N PRO A 443 18.54 -4.42 -12.15
CA PRO A 443 19.61 -5.36 -11.82
C PRO A 443 19.61 -5.78 -10.35
N ASP A 444 18.95 -5.01 -9.48
CA ASP A 444 18.89 -5.26 -8.04
C ASP A 444 17.67 -6.12 -7.62
N TYR A 445 16.71 -6.35 -8.52
CA TYR A 445 15.54 -7.19 -8.25
C TYR A 445 15.85 -8.68 -8.41
N ASP A 446 15.52 -9.50 -7.41
CA ASP A 446 15.74 -10.95 -7.48
C ASP A 446 14.62 -11.64 -8.26
N TYR A 447 14.73 -11.64 -9.58
CA TYR A 447 13.75 -12.31 -10.45
C TYR A 447 13.68 -13.81 -10.20
N MET A 448 14.77 -14.46 -9.77
CA MET A 448 14.78 -15.89 -9.48
C MET A 448 13.87 -16.24 -8.28
N ASN A 449 13.57 -15.26 -7.43
CA ASN A 449 12.61 -15.37 -6.33
C ASN A 449 11.21 -14.87 -6.73
N SER A 450 10.71 -15.29 -7.90
CA SER A 450 9.36 -14.97 -8.35
C SER A 450 8.48 -16.20 -8.52
N GLU A 451 7.16 -15.99 -8.52
CA GLU A 451 6.15 -17.03 -8.77
C GLU A 451 6.46 -17.86 -10.03
N PHE A 452 6.87 -17.21 -11.13
CA PHE A 452 7.28 -17.90 -12.36
C PHE A 452 8.38 -18.95 -12.11
N PHE A 453 9.43 -18.60 -11.36
CA PHE A 453 10.54 -19.52 -11.09
C PHE A 453 10.18 -20.57 -10.04
N ALA A 454 9.31 -20.25 -9.07
CA ALA A 454 8.74 -21.25 -8.17
C ALA A 454 7.98 -22.34 -8.95
N ARG A 455 7.16 -21.95 -9.94
CA ARG A 455 6.46 -22.90 -10.83
C ARG A 455 7.42 -23.66 -11.72
N LEU A 456 8.47 -23.01 -12.21
CA LEU A 456 9.52 -23.67 -12.99
C LEU A 456 10.20 -24.77 -12.18
N HIS A 457 10.51 -24.52 -10.91
CA HIS A 457 11.06 -25.52 -10.00
C HIS A 457 10.09 -26.67 -9.78
N SER A 458 8.81 -26.38 -9.55
CA SER A 458 7.77 -27.41 -9.37
C SER A 458 7.62 -28.28 -10.61
N LEU A 459 7.69 -27.70 -11.82
CA LEU A 459 7.67 -28.45 -13.08
C LEU A 459 8.93 -29.32 -13.22
N LEU A 460 10.11 -28.80 -12.89
CA LEU A 460 11.36 -29.57 -12.90
C LEU A 460 11.37 -30.71 -11.87
N ALA A 461 10.69 -30.53 -10.73
CA ALA A 461 10.59 -31.52 -9.67
C ALA A 461 9.59 -32.63 -9.98
N SER A 462 8.41 -32.28 -10.50
CA SER A 462 7.32 -33.22 -10.75
C SER A 462 7.38 -33.85 -12.15
N GLY A 463 8.00 -33.17 -13.12
CA GLY A 463 7.98 -33.56 -14.54
C GLY A 463 6.62 -33.39 -15.20
N SER A 464 5.67 -32.71 -14.56
CA SER A 464 4.32 -32.46 -15.06
C SER A 464 3.81 -31.11 -14.59
N GLY A 465 3.35 -30.26 -15.52
CA GLY A 465 2.81 -28.94 -15.19
C GLY A 465 2.70 -28.07 -16.44
N SER A 466 2.12 -26.89 -16.29
CA SER A 466 2.13 -25.85 -17.32
C SER A 466 2.78 -24.60 -16.76
N LEU A 467 3.72 -24.02 -17.52
CA LEU A 467 4.22 -22.68 -17.25
C LEU A 467 3.45 -21.68 -18.09
N THR A 468 3.05 -20.57 -17.49
CA THR A 468 2.53 -19.42 -18.22
C THR A 468 3.43 -18.23 -17.95
N PHE A 469 3.85 -17.52 -18.99
CA PHE A 469 4.64 -16.30 -18.86
C PHE A 469 3.75 -15.09 -18.50
N GLU A 470 2.44 -15.31 -18.37
CA GLU A 470 1.47 -14.36 -17.79
C GLU A 470 1.53 -14.31 -16.26
N GLU A 471 2.20 -15.25 -15.60
CA GLU A 471 2.47 -15.17 -14.17
C GLU A 471 3.52 -14.11 -13.90
N GLU A 472 3.10 -13.09 -13.16
CA GLU A 472 3.90 -11.91 -12.88
C GLU A 472 5.13 -12.26 -12.04
N PHE A 473 6.24 -11.54 -12.26
CA PHE A 473 7.50 -11.73 -11.53
C PHE A 473 7.43 -11.26 -10.07
N TYR A 474 6.28 -11.34 -9.42
CA TYR A 474 6.09 -10.97 -8.01
C TYR A 474 6.63 -12.04 -7.07
N GLU A 475 6.85 -11.66 -5.81
CA GLU A 475 7.26 -12.59 -4.76
C GLU A 475 6.23 -13.72 -4.62
N PRO A 476 6.68 -14.99 -4.51
CA PRO A 476 5.78 -16.13 -4.38
C PRO A 476 5.01 -16.07 -3.05
N GLU A 477 3.74 -16.48 -3.06
CA GLU A 477 2.91 -16.53 -1.84
C GLU A 477 3.32 -17.67 -0.87
N ASP A 478 4.05 -18.67 -1.37
CA ASP A 478 4.47 -19.87 -0.63
C ASP A 478 6.00 -20.01 -0.57
N GLU A 479 6.54 -20.51 0.56
CA GLU A 479 7.96 -20.89 0.66
C GLU A 479 8.29 -22.02 -0.33
N LEU A 480 9.41 -21.89 -1.05
CA LEU A 480 9.96 -22.89 -1.98
C LEU A 480 9.83 -24.33 -1.42
N GLU A 481 9.18 -25.21 -2.19
CA GLU A 481 8.91 -26.59 -1.78
C GLU A 481 10.17 -27.38 -1.37
N ASN A 482 10.00 -28.27 -0.39
CA ASN A 482 11.01 -29.24 0.05
C ASN A 482 11.54 -30.09 -1.12
N GLY A 483 12.78 -29.83 -1.56
CA GLY A 483 13.46 -30.68 -2.55
C GLY A 483 14.38 -29.96 -3.54
N VAL A 484 14.33 -28.62 -3.59
CA VAL A 484 15.24 -27.78 -4.37
C VAL A 484 16.45 -27.41 -3.51
N THR A 485 17.66 -27.61 -4.03
CA THR A 485 18.90 -27.12 -3.42
C THR A 485 19.55 -26.11 -4.36
N ILE A 486 19.56 -24.84 -3.97
CA ILE A 486 20.23 -23.78 -4.72
C ILE A 486 21.75 -23.92 -4.50
N VAL A 487 22.49 -24.10 -5.60
CA VAL A 487 23.96 -24.26 -5.63
C VAL A 487 24.65 -22.93 -5.90
N ASN A 488 24.07 -22.12 -6.79
CA ASN A 488 24.52 -20.77 -7.11
C ASN A 488 23.30 -19.92 -7.43
N HIS A 489 23.36 -18.64 -7.07
CA HIS A 489 22.22 -17.72 -7.19
C HIS A 489 22.68 -16.32 -7.58
N THR A 490 21.96 -15.71 -8.50
CA THR A 490 22.04 -14.31 -8.89
C THR A 490 20.63 -13.84 -9.23
N ASN A 491 20.43 -12.54 -9.29
CA ASN A 491 19.12 -11.94 -9.59
C ASN A 491 18.48 -12.42 -10.91
N THR A 492 19.26 -12.86 -11.89
CA THR A 492 18.78 -13.31 -13.21
C THR A 492 19.17 -14.72 -13.58
N SER A 493 19.87 -15.45 -12.71
CA SER A 493 20.28 -16.83 -13.00
C SER A 493 20.54 -17.62 -11.73
N GLU A 494 20.31 -18.91 -11.79
CA GLU A 494 20.55 -19.83 -10.69
C GLU A 494 21.04 -21.19 -11.19
N THR A 495 21.69 -21.91 -10.30
CA THR A 495 22.01 -23.33 -10.49
C THR A 495 21.32 -24.10 -9.38
N VAL A 496 20.34 -24.94 -9.72
CA VAL A 496 19.52 -25.66 -8.75
C VAL A 496 19.70 -27.16 -8.91
N THR A 497 19.72 -27.86 -7.78
CA THR A 497 19.67 -29.32 -7.76
C THR A 497 18.29 -29.77 -7.30
N ILE A 498 17.60 -30.49 -8.17
CA ILE A 498 16.24 -31.00 -7.95
C ILE A 498 16.27 -32.50 -8.23
N ASN A 499 15.82 -33.32 -7.28
CA ASN A 499 15.82 -34.79 -7.41
C ASN A 499 17.20 -35.39 -7.82
N GLY A 500 18.30 -34.78 -7.37
CA GLY A 500 19.67 -35.22 -7.69
C GLY A 500 20.17 -34.84 -9.08
N LYS A 501 19.42 -34.04 -9.85
CA LYS A 501 19.82 -33.46 -11.14
C LYS A 501 20.10 -31.98 -10.99
N THR A 502 21.15 -31.49 -11.64
CA THR A 502 21.56 -30.08 -11.57
C THR A 502 21.18 -29.35 -12.85
N TYR A 503 20.41 -28.28 -12.70
CA TYR A 503 19.92 -27.43 -13.78
C TYR A 503 20.56 -26.05 -13.69
N GLU A 504 20.89 -25.45 -14.83
CA GLU A 504 21.27 -24.04 -14.93
C GLU A 504 20.09 -23.27 -15.52
N ILE A 505 19.59 -22.28 -14.80
CA ILE A 505 18.42 -21.48 -15.18
C ILE A 505 18.89 -20.04 -15.38
N THR A 506 18.41 -19.39 -16.44
CA THR A 506 18.76 -18.01 -16.77
C THR A 506 17.55 -17.29 -17.32
N LEU A 507 17.21 -16.16 -16.72
CA LEU A 507 16.35 -15.13 -17.29
C LEU A 507 17.20 -14.28 -18.23
N ASN A 508 16.93 -14.37 -19.53
CA ASN A 508 17.67 -13.63 -20.54
C ASN A 508 17.21 -12.15 -20.60
N HIS A 509 15.91 -11.91 -20.50
CA HIS A 509 15.29 -10.59 -20.32
C HIS A 509 13.85 -10.72 -19.81
N ALA A 510 13.32 -9.68 -19.15
CA ALA A 510 11.92 -9.59 -18.70
C ALA A 510 11.37 -8.15 -18.88
N HIS A 511 10.28 -8.01 -19.63
CA HIS A 511 9.64 -6.74 -19.98
C HIS A 511 8.14 -6.87 -19.70
N MET A 512 7.68 -6.24 -18.61
CA MET A 512 6.38 -6.61 -18.03
C MET A 512 5.18 -5.83 -18.56
N LEU A 513 5.33 -4.58 -19.02
CA LEU A 513 4.16 -3.81 -19.45
C LEU A 513 3.42 -4.45 -20.64
N TRP A 514 4.08 -5.32 -21.43
CA TRP A 514 3.47 -6.03 -22.57
C TRP A 514 4.09 -7.43 -22.82
N GLN A 515 4.40 -8.17 -21.75
CA GLN A 515 4.72 -9.60 -21.79
C GLN A 515 5.91 -10.04 -22.68
N ASP A 516 7.05 -9.32 -22.73
CA ASP A 516 8.28 -9.83 -23.39
C ASP A 516 9.27 -10.42 -22.40
N VAL A 517 9.31 -11.74 -22.33
CA VAL A 517 10.09 -12.49 -21.36
C VAL A 517 10.81 -13.61 -22.09
N SER A 518 12.10 -13.80 -21.80
CA SER A 518 12.86 -14.94 -22.32
C SER A 518 13.62 -15.65 -21.22
N VAL A 519 13.45 -16.98 -21.17
CA VAL A 519 14.08 -17.85 -20.17
C VAL A 519 14.81 -18.98 -20.87
N THR A 520 15.90 -19.45 -20.26
CA THR A 520 16.66 -20.60 -20.71
C THR A 520 16.98 -21.52 -19.54
N VAL A 521 16.80 -22.82 -19.75
CA VAL A 521 17.13 -23.88 -18.79
C VAL A 521 18.07 -24.87 -19.46
N LYS A 522 19.12 -25.27 -18.77
CA LYS A 522 20.09 -26.26 -19.25
C LYS A 522 20.22 -27.44 -18.29
N PHE A 523 20.40 -28.62 -18.86
CA PHE A 523 20.73 -29.86 -18.16
C PHE A 523 21.67 -30.70 -19.02
N GLY A 524 22.94 -30.80 -18.63
CA GLY A 524 23.98 -31.41 -19.45
C GLY A 524 24.09 -30.72 -20.82
N ASP A 525 23.95 -31.48 -21.91
CA ASP A 525 23.98 -30.96 -23.29
C ASP A 525 22.61 -30.44 -23.79
N MET A 526 21.54 -30.56 -22.99
CA MET A 526 20.20 -30.15 -23.38
C MET A 526 19.93 -28.71 -22.96
N VAL A 527 19.35 -27.92 -23.87
CA VAL A 527 18.97 -26.52 -23.65
C VAL A 527 17.52 -26.35 -24.05
N CYS A 528 16.70 -25.83 -23.15
CA CYS A 528 15.33 -25.41 -23.40
C CYS A 528 15.26 -23.90 -23.28
N SER A 529 14.74 -23.24 -24.31
CA SER A 529 14.52 -21.79 -24.31
C SER A 529 13.05 -21.52 -24.57
N GLY A 530 12.50 -20.56 -23.85
CA GLY A 530 11.13 -20.09 -24.03
C GLY A 530 11.10 -18.58 -24.10
N ARG A 531 10.25 -18.06 -24.98
CA ARG A 531 9.97 -16.63 -25.08
C ARG A 531 8.47 -16.40 -25.25
N LYS A 532 7.95 -15.42 -24.53
CA LYS A 532 6.70 -14.73 -24.86
C LYS A 532 7.03 -13.28 -25.16
N ALA A 533 6.36 -12.65 -26.12
CA ALA A 533 6.49 -11.23 -26.44
C ALA A 533 5.21 -10.74 -27.08
N GLN A 534 4.61 -9.66 -26.57
CA GLN A 534 3.54 -8.92 -27.26
C GLN A 534 4.03 -7.52 -27.59
N ILE A 535 4.23 -7.25 -28.88
CA ILE A 535 4.71 -5.97 -29.39
C ILE A 535 3.55 -5.27 -30.08
N GLU A 536 2.97 -4.26 -29.43
CA GLU A 536 1.87 -3.49 -30.01
C GLU A 536 2.35 -2.48 -31.06
N GLN A 537 3.55 -1.91 -30.87
CA GLN A 537 4.17 -1.03 -31.85
C GLN A 537 4.99 -1.84 -32.86
N ILE A 538 4.30 -2.37 -33.86
CA ILE A 538 4.96 -3.12 -34.93
C ILE A 538 5.49 -2.16 -36.00
N SER A 539 6.66 -2.45 -36.57
CA SER A 539 7.22 -1.69 -37.69
C SER A 539 6.44 -1.95 -38.99
N GLN A 540 6.61 -1.06 -39.97
CA GLN A 540 6.08 -1.28 -41.32
C GLN A 540 6.57 -2.61 -41.92
N GLU A 541 7.81 -3.02 -41.61
CA GLU A 541 8.40 -4.28 -42.06
C GLU A 541 7.73 -5.50 -41.39
N GLN A 542 7.34 -5.36 -40.11
CA GLN A 542 6.61 -6.39 -39.38
C GLN A 542 5.16 -6.54 -39.88
N CYS A 543 4.55 -5.48 -40.43
CA CYS A 543 3.22 -5.51 -41.04
C CYS A 543 3.21 -6.15 -42.44
N SER A 544 3.45 -7.46 -42.50
CA SER A 544 3.50 -8.22 -43.76
C SER A 544 2.74 -9.53 -43.67
N VAL A 545 2.38 -10.08 -44.84
CA VAL A 545 1.73 -11.40 -44.95
C VAL A 545 2.63 -12.52 -44.43
N GLU A 546 3.95 -12.37 -44.54
CA GLU A 546 4.94 -13.36 -44.08
C GLU A 546 4.96 -13.46 -42.55
N ASN A 547 4.67 -12.36 -41.87
CA ASN A 547 4.64 -12.27 -40.42
C ASN A 547 3.24 -12.55 -39.83
N MET A 548 2.25 -12.87 -40.66
CA MET A 548 0.85 -12.97 -40.23
C MET A 548 0.59 -14.03 -39.16
N VAL A 549 1.46 -15.05 -39.03
CA VAL A 549 1.38 -16.06 -37.97
C VAL A 549 1.70 -15.49 -36.58
N TYR A 550 2.46 -14.40 -36.54
CA TYR A 550 2.81 -13.66 -35.33
C TYR A 550 1.90 -12.44 -35.13
N LEU A 551 1.02 -12.11 -36.08
CA LEU A 551 0.12 -10.97 -35.95
C LEU A 551 -1.22 -11.42 -35.39
N ASP A 552 -1.61 -10.91 -34.23
CA ASP A 552 -2.94 -11.15 -33.65
C ASP A 552 -3.77 -9.87 -33.53
N ASP A 553 -5.08 -10.01 -33.67
CA ASP A 553 -6.04 -8.91 -33.53
C ASP A 553 -6.23 -8.62 -32.04
N ASN A 554 -5.77 -7.46 -31.58
CA ASN A 554 -5.83 -7.10 -30.16
C ASN A 554 -7.22 -6.63 -29.71
N GLY A 555 -8.25 -6.71 -30.58
CA GLY A 555 -9.61 -6.26 -30.28
C GLY A 555 -9.77 -4.73 -30.28
N LEU A 556 -8.68 -3.98 -30.48
CA LEU A 556 -8.58 -2.53 -30.51
C LEU A 556 -8.17 -2.05 -31.91
N VAL A 557 -8.98 -2.38 -32.92
CA VAL A 557 -8.89 -1.83 -34.30
C VAL A 557 -7.49 -1.99 -34.96
N SER A 558 -6.58 -2.85 -34.46
CA SER A 558 -5.20 -3.00 -34.93
C SER A 558 -4.60 -4.37 -34.59
N MET A 559 -3.46 -4.71 -35.23
CA MET A 559 -2.72 -5.95 -34.98
C MET A 559 -1.55 -5.72 -34.04
N ALA A 560 -1.31 -6.65 -33.10
CA ALA A 560 -0.09 -6.76 -32.31
C ALA A 560 0.79 -7.90 -32.83
N TYR A 561 2.12 -7.81 -32.66
CA TYR A 561 3.06 -8.87 -32.99
C TYR A 561 3.35 -9.71 -31.75
N ILE A 562 2.82 -10.92 -31.71
CA ILE A 562 2.89 -11.88 -30.62
C ILE A 562 3.84 -13.02 -30.97
N ILE A 563 4.85 -13.22 -30.14
CA ILE A 563 5.67 -14.43 -30.09
C ILE A 563 5.22 -15.20 -28.85
N ASP A 564 4.81 -16.45 -29.02
CA ASP A 564 4.45 -17.35 -27.92
C ASP A 564 5.11 -18.72 -28.15
N GLU A 565 6.15 -19.00 -27.36
CA GLU A 565 6.88 -20.27 -27.36
C GLU A 565 6.61 -21.10 -26.09
N GLU A 566 5.60 -20.74 -25.29
CA GLU A 566 5.33 -21.34 -23.97
C GLU A 566 5.16 -22.86 -24.07
N LYS A 567 4.41 -23.30 -25.07
CA LYS A 567 4.10 -24.71 -25.31
C LYS A 567 5.34 -25.51 -25.70
N SER A 568 6.16 -24.98 -26.62
CA SER A 568 7.41 -25.64 -27.03
C SER A 568 8.42 -25.69 -25.89
N PHE A 569 8.48 -24.64 -25.07
CA PHE A 569 9.35 -24.58 -23.91
C PHE A 569 8.95 -25.62 -22.86
N SER A 570 7.66 -25.68 -22.49
CA SER A 570 7.13 -26.66 -21.54
C SER A 570 7.40 -28.11 -22.00
N GLN A 571 7.17 -28.42 -23.28
CA GLN A 571 7.48 -29.75 -23.85
C GLN A 571 8.96 -30.09 -23.81
N CYS A 572 9.84 -29.10 -24.00
CA CYS A 572 11.27 -29.29 -23.88
C CYS A 572 11.66 -29.62 -22.43
N LEU A 573 11.10 -28.89 -21.45
CA LEU A 573 11.36 -29.12 -20.03
C LEU A 573 10.87 -30.51 -19.58
N GLU A 574 9.68 -30.94 -20.01
CA GLU A 574 9.19 -32.30 -19.73
C GLU A 574 10.16 -33.38 -20.26
N GLN A 575 10.67 -33.21 -21.48
CA GLN A 575 11.69 -34.09 -22.04
C GLN A 575 12.99 -34.05 -21.23
N MET A 576 13.40 -32.87 -20.77
CA MET A 576 14.59 -32.69 -19.95
C MET A 576 14.48 -33.42 -18.61
N VAL A 577 13.32 -33.35 -17.94
CA VAL A 577 13.07 -34.05 -16.67
C VAL A 577 13.04 -35.58 -16.86
N SER A 578 12.56 -36.06 -18.00
CA SER A 578 12.45 -37.51 -18.30
C SER A 578 13.77 -38.24 -18.52
N ARG A 579 14.87 -37.51 -18.79
CA ARG A 579 16.23 -38.05 -18.98
C ARG A 579 16.93 -38.23 -17.66
#